data_AF-A9KQJ7-F1
#
_entry.id   AF-A9KQJ7-F1
#
_cell.length_a   1.000
_cell.length_b   1.000
_cell.length_c   1.000
_cell.angle_alpha   90.00
_cell.angle_beta   90.00
_cell.angle_gamma   90.00
#
_symmetry.space_group_name_H-M   'P 1'
#
loop_
_entity.id
_entity.type
_entity.pdbx_description
1 polymer ?
#
loop_
_entity_poly.entity_id
_entity_poly.type
_entity_poly.pdbx_seq_one_letter_code
_entity_poly.pdbx_strand_id
1 'polypeptide(L)'
;MEKESERDEEYFDLYDKNRNLLGKKHRRGDKIGDGEYHLVVHVCIFNHKNELLIQQRQPFKKGWPNLWDLSVGGAAMAGEDSQRAAERETREEIGLEIDLTNIRPHFTVNFENGFDDYYFITKDISIEDLTLQPEEVRAVKWVNKEELLAMQKSGVMIPFYFLDKIFDIKNAYGSILTEREPIEIKYATEEHLDSWMNLVEIVRWNFPGLETEELLEEYKNTVRKNIKRRSAICALQHHQVVGILLFSTNHNMLSCLAVHPDYRRRGIATRLVIEMMCNLNKEKEIVVETFREEDEKGEEARAFYQHMGFVEGELCQEMNYPLQRFKKLPN
;
A
#
# COMPACT_ATOMS: atom_id res chain seq x y z
N MET A 1 -4.11 -49.75 32.02
CA MET A 1 -3.10 -50.28 31.09
C MET A 1 -3.76 -50.40 29.74
N GLU A 2 -3.33 -49.78 28.66
CA GLU A 2 -2.23 -48.87 28.35
C GLU A 2 -2.48 -48.57 26.86
N LYS A 3 -2.59 -47.29 26.49
CA LYS A 3 -2.30 -46.75 25.15
C LYS A 3 -2.33 -45.23 25.32
N GLU A 4 -1.39 -44.73 26.12
CA GLU A 4 -0.84 -43.41 25.84
C GLU A 4 -0.33 -43.50 24.40
N SER A 5 -0.97 -42.79 23.47
CA SER A 5 -0.43 -42.67 22.13
C SER A 5 0.97 -42.10 22.27
N GLU A 6 1.96 -42.79 21.72
CA GLU A 6 3.28 -42.22 21.44
C GLU A 6 3.07 -40.90 20.70
N ARG A 7 3.05 -39.79 21.45
CA ARG A 7 3.24 -38.46 20.87
C ARG A 7 4.73 -38.37 20.69
N ASP A 8 5.17 -38.31 19.44
CA ASP A 8 6.53 -37.93 19.14
C ASP A 8 6.87 -36.69 19.97
N GLU A 9 7.91 -36.78 20.79
CA GLU A 9 8.31 -35.68 21.66
C GLU A 9 8.76 -34.51 20.77
N GLU A 10 7.90 -33.50 20.61
CA GLU A 10 8.24 -32.30 19.86
C GLU A 10 9.20 -31.42 20.68
N TYR A 11 10.30 -31.04 20.04
CA TYR A 11 11.28 -30.12 20.61
C TYR A 11 11.36 -28.85 19.77
N PHE A 12 11.52 -27.72 20.43
CA PHE A 12 11.73 -26.40 19.83
C PHE A 12 13.13 -25.89 20.16
N ASP A 13 13.68 -25.06 19.28
CA ASP A 13 14.84 -24.25 19.64
C ASP A 13 14.40 -23.04 20.48
N LEU A 14 15.23 -22.67 21.45
CA LEU A 14 15.05 -21.45 22.24
C LEU A 14 15.92 -20.31 21.73
N TYR A 15 15.37 -19.11 21.80
CA TYR A 15 15.97 -17.86 21.36
C TYR A 15 16.10 -16.88 22.52
N ASP A 16 17.03 -15.94 22.40
CA ASP A 16 17.03 -14.72 23.19
C ASP A 16 16.04 -13.68 22.62
N LYS A 17 15.88 -12.55 23.32
CA LYS A 17 15.00 -11.44 22.90
C LYS A 17 15.36 -10.81 21.55
N ASN A 18 16.58 -11.05 21.05
CA ASN A 18 17.08 -10.53 19.78
C ASN A 18 16.99 -11.60 18.67
N ARG A 19 16.31 -12.72 18.91
CA ARG A 19 16.19 -13.87 18.00
C ARG A 19 17.50 -14.61 17.73
N ASN A 20 18.48 -14.52 18.63
CA ASN A 20 19.66 -15.38 18.55
C ASN A 20 19.35 -16.73 19.20
N LEU A 21 19.75 -17.82 18.54
CA LEU A 21 19.64 -19.17 19.09
C LEU A 21 20.47 -19.31 20.37
N LEU A 22 19.88 -19.88 21.41
CA LEU A 22 20.54 -20.20 22.68
C LEU A 22 21.25 -21.56 22.65
N GLY A 23 21.05 -22.36 21.60
CA GLY A 23 21.54 -23.74 21.51
C GLY A 23 20.89 -24.71 22.50
N LYS A 24 19.69 -24.37 23.00
CA LYS A 24 18.89 -25.18 23.92
C LYS A 24 17.67 -25.75 23.19
N LYS A 25 17.40 -27.03 23.42
CA LYS A 25 16.14 -27.67 23.00
C LYS A 25 15.14 -27.64 24.15
N HIS A 26 13.92 -27.26 23.84
CA HIS A 26 12.80 -27.21 24.78
C HIS A 26 11.72 -28.19 24.34
N ARG A 27 11.28 -29.07 25.24
CA ARG A 27 10.21 -30.03 24.92
C ARG A 27 8.85 -29.35 25.02
N ARG A 28 7.99 -29.55 24.03
CA ARG A 28 6.65 -28.97 23.97
C ARG A 28 5.85 -29.29 25.23
N GLY A 29 5.31 -28.23 25.84
CA GLY A 29 4.44 -28.33 27.02
C GLY A 29 5.14 -28.15 28.36
N ASP A 30 6.48 -28.17 28.39
CA ASP A 30 7.24 -27.76 29.57
C ASP A 30 7.18 -26.23 29.76
N LYS A 31 7.58 -25.74 30.93
CA LYS A 31 7.65 -24.30 31.20
C LYS A 31 8.88 -23.70 30.50
N ILE A 32 8.68 -22.66 29.69
CA ILE A 32 9.77 -21.87 29.12
C ILE A 32 10.38 -20.97 30.20
N GLY A 33 11.71 -20.89 30.24
CA GLY A 33 12.43 -20.08 31.23
C GLY A 33 12.32 -18.57 30.98
N ASP A 34 12.67 -17.79 31.99
CA ASP A 34 12.64 -16.32 31.89
C ASP A 34 13.70 -15.84 30.88
N GLY A 35 13.29 -14.97 29.96
CA GLY A 35 14.15 -14.45 28.89
C GLY A 35 14.44 -15.46 27.77
N GLU A 36 13.75 -16.60 27.77
CA GLU A 36 13.78 -17.59 26.69
C GLU A 36 12.51 -17.49 25.86
N TYR A 37 12.68 -17.58 24.54
CA TYR A 37 11.63 -17.38 23.55
C TYR A 37 11.59 -18.56 22.58
N HIS A 38 10.43 -18.88 22.04
CA HIS A 38 10.30 -19.83 20.92
C HIS A 38 9.66 -19.13 19.72
N LEU A 39 9.81 -19.75 18.54
CA LEU A 39 9.26 -19.23 17.30
C LEU A 39 7.96 -19.96 16.95
N VAL A 40 6.92 -19.17 16.67
CA VAL A 40 5.62 -19.59 16.15
C VAL A 40 5.45 -18.95 14.77
N VAL A 41 4.74 -19.63 13.88
CA VAL A 41 4.45 -19.17 12.54
C VAL A 41 2.96 -19.25 12.26
N HIS A 42 2.47 -18.31 11.49
CA HIS A 42 1.13 -18.32 10.90
C HIS A 42 1.20 -18.09 9.40
N VAL A 43 0.39 -18.84 8.65
CA VAL A 43 0.19 -18.59 7.22
C VAL A 43 -1.25 -18.11 7.01
N CYS A 44 -1.39 -16.98 6.32
CA CYS A 44 -2.65 -16.41 5.86
C CYS A 44 -2.75 -16.59 4.34
N ILE A 45 -3.64 -17.47 3.91
CA ILE A 45 -3.85 -17.82 2.51
C ILE A 45 -5.07 -17.05 2.00
N PHE A 46 -4.84 -16.15 1.05
CA PHE A 46 -5.89 -15.43 0.34
C PHE A 46 -6.14 -16.04 -1.03
N ASN A 47 -7.36 -15.90 -1.55
CA ASN A 47 -7.65 -16.15 -2.96
C ASN A 47 -7.72 -14.83 -3.76
N HIS A 48 -7.84 -14.92 -5.09
CA HIS A 48 -7.94 -13.71 -5.93
C HIS A 48 -9.28 -12.97 -5.79
N LYS A 49 -10.24 -13.52 -5.05
CA LYS A 49 -11.49 -12.82 -4.67
C LYS A 49 -11.33 -12.02 -3.37
N ASN A 50 -10.11 -11.92 -2.82
CA ASN A 50 -9.82 -11.25 -1.57
C ASN A 50 -10.56 -11.88 -0.36
N GLU A 51 -10.72 -13.20 -0.38
CA GLU A 51 -11.21 -13.98 0.76
C GLU A 51 -10.03 -14.66 1.45
N LEU A 52 -10.07 -14.77 2.78
CA LEU A 52 -9.09 -15.48 3.61
C LEU A 52 -9.57 -16.90 3.87
N LEU A 53 -8.68 -17.89 3.70
CA LEU A 53 -8.92 -19.25 4.19
C LEU A 53 -8.76 -19.24 5.71
N ILE A 54 -9.76 -19.72 6.44
CA ILE A 54 -9.66 -19.92 7.89
C ILE A 54 -9.91 -21.38 8.23
N GLN A 55 -9.30 -21.83 9.32
CA GLN A 55 -9.49 -23.20 9.81
C GLN A 55 -10.21 -23.22 11.15
N GLN A 56 -11.02 -24.24 11.39
CA GLN A 56 -11.63 -24.51 12.69
C GLN A 56 -10.78 -25.53 13.44
N ARG A 57 -10.35 -25.17 14.64
CA ARG A 57 -9.52 -26.03 15.50
C ARG A 57 -10.34 -27.20 16.03
N GLN A 58 -9.72 -28.38 16.14
CA GLN A 58 -10.37 -29.54 16.75
C GLN A 58 -10.78 -29.27 18.22
N PRO A 59 -11.88 -29.88 18.71
CA PRO A 59 -12.43 -29.61 20.05
C PRO A 59 -11.50 -30.04 21.19
N PHE A 60 -10.56 -30.94 20.92
CA PHE A 60 -9.62 -31.48 21.91
C PHE A 60 -8.25 -30.78 21.89
N LYS A 61 -8.07 -29.75 21.05
CA LYS A 61 -6.84 -28.95 21.04
C LYS A 61 -6.67 -28.18 22.36
N LYS A 62 -5.44 -28.14 22.85
CA LYS A 62 -5.05 -27.24 23.95
C LYS A 62 -5.04 -25.81 23.42
N GLY A 63 -5.75 -24.92 24.10
CA GLY A 63 -5.91 -23.52 23.69
C GLY A 63 -6.92 -23.37 22.55
N TRP A 64 -7.92 -22.51 22.77
CA TRP A 64 -8.95 -22.14 21.79
C TRP A 64 -9.66 -23.31 21.09
N PRO A 65 -10.10 -24.37 21.81
CA PRO A 65 -10.80 -25.49 21.19
C PRO A 65 -12.10 -25.02 20.50
N ASN A 66 -12.44 -25.62 19.35
CA ASN A 66 -13.59 -25.30 18.50
C ASN A 66 -13.65 -23.90 17.87
N LEU A 67 -12.73 -22.98 18.19
CA LEU A 67 -12.70 -21.67 17.53
C LEU A 67 -12.11 -21.76 16.13
N TRP A 68 -12.50 -20.79 15.31
CA TRP A 68 -11.85 -20.50 14.04
C TRP A 68 -10.53 -19.74 14.30
N ASP A 69 -9.53 -20.06 13.50
CA ASP A 69 -8.18 -19.53 13.53
C ASP A 69 -7.84 -18.99 12.13
N LEU A 70 -6.64 -18.42 11.96
CA LEU A 70 -6.08 -18.11 10.65
C LEU A 70 -5.87 -19.39 9.83
N SER A 71 -5.33 -19.30 8.61
CA SER A 71 -5.34 -20.46 7.70
C SER A 71 -4.60 -21.66 8.28
N VAL A 72 -3.39 -21.44 8.80
CA VAL A 72 -2.51 -22.46 9.40
C VAL A 72 -1.65 -21.80 10.48
N GLY A 73 -1.29 -22.52 11.54
CA GLY A 73 -0.30 -22.01 12.50
C GLY A 73 0.27 -23.02 13.48
N GLY A 74 1.58 -22.95 13.72
CA GLY A 74 2.29 -23.89 14.57
C GLY A 74 3.66 -23.38 15.02
N ALA A 75 4.34 -24.17 15.86
CA ALA A 75 5.65 -23.81 16.40
C ALA A 75 6.77 -24.36 15.51
N ALA A 76 7.85 -23.60 15.35
CA ALA A 76 9.04 -24.11 14.68
C ALA A 76 9.70 -25.22 15.52
N MET A 77 9.96 -26.37 14.91
CA MET A 77 10.68 -27.45 15.55
C MET A 77 12.18 -27.16 15.64
N ALA A 78 12.89 -27.87 16.50
CA ALA A 78 14.33 -27.71 16.67
C ALA A 78 15.07 -27.94 15.34
N GLY A 79 15.88 -26.97 14.93
CA GLY A 79 16.59 -26.95 13.65
C GLY A 79 15.79 -26.38 12.47
N GLU A 80 14.51 -26.03 12.66
CA GLU A 80 13.71 -25.32 11.66
C GLU A 80 13.91 -23.81 11.74
N ASP A 81 13.86 -23.16 10.59
CA ASP A 81 13.65 -21.73 10.51
C ASP A 81 12.15 -21.42 10.29
N SER A 82 11.83 -20.13 10.30
CA SER A 82 10.46 -19.63 10.14
C SER A 82 9.80 -20.09 8.82
N GLN A 83 10.54 -20.15 7.72
CA GLN A 83 9.99 -20.54 6.41
C GLN A 83 9.64 -22.02 6.40
N ARG A 84 10.58 -22.87 6.84
CA ARG A 84 10.41 -24.32 6.88
C ARG A 84 9.29 -24.75 7.81
N ALA A 85 9.18 -24.10 8.96
CA ALA A 85 8.08 -24.33 9.88
C ALA A 85 6.73 -24.00 9.20
N ALA A 86 6.62 -22.85 8.54
CA ALA A 86 5.38 -22.46 7.87
C ALA A 86 4.99 -23.40 6.72
N GLU A 87 5.97 -23.84 5.92
CA GLU A 87 5.78 -24.84 4.85
C GLU A 87 5.34 -26.19 5.41
N ARG A 88 6.01 -26.66 6.49
CA ARG A 88 5.69 -27.93 7.16
C ARG A 88 4.28 -27.91 7.72
N GLU A 89 3.94 -26.91 8.53
CA GLU A 89 2.61 -26.76 9.15
C GLU A 89 1.52 -26.68 8.08
N THR A 90 1.77 -25.98 6.96
CA THR A 90 0.77 -25.87 5.87
C THR A 90 0.52 -27.21 5.19
N ARG A 91 1.59 -27.98 4.98
CA ARG A 91 1.47 -29.34 4.43
C ARG A 91 0.82 -30.30 5.42
N GLU A 92 1.11 -30.19 6.72
CA GLU A 92 0.60 -31.09 7.75
C GLU A 92 -0.87 -30.82 8.05
N GLU A 93 -1.24 -29.59 8.37
CA GLU A 93 -2.59 -29.25 8.84
C GLU A 93 -3.65 -29.37 7.73
N ILE A 94 -3.33 -28.95 6.50
CA ILE A 94 -4.30 -28.85 5.39
C ILE A 94 -3.86 -29.54 4.08
N GLY A 95 -2.69 -30.18 4.05
CA GLY A 95 -2.23 -30.93 2.88
C GLY A 95 -1.76 -30.07 1.70
N LEU A 96 -1.54 -28.76 1.91
CA LEU A 96 -1.17 -27.83 0.84
C LEU A 96 0.34 -27.58 0.81
N GLU A 97 0.96 -27.82 -0.34
CA GLU A 97 2.35 -27.42 -0.58
C GLU A 97 2.44 -25.95 -1.01
N ILE A 98 3.35 -25.24 -0.34
CA ILE A 98 3.73 -23.85 -0.59
C ILE A 98 5.26 -23.75 -0.62
N ASP A 99 5.77 -22.69 -1.26
CA ASP A 99 7.20 -22.38 -1.30
C ASP A 99 7.39 -20.96 -0.79
N LEU A 100 8.03 -20.84 0.37
CA LEU A 100 8.37 -19.60 1.03
C LEU A 100 9.88 -19.32 0.97
N THR A 101 10.61 -20.01 0.09
CA THR A 101 12.04 -19.78 -0.13
C THR A 101 12.28 -18.32 -0.48
N ASN A 102 13.18 -17.67 0.28
CA ASN A 102 13.49 -16.23 0.18
C ASN A 102 12.33 -15.27 0.48
N ILE A 103 11.20 -15.76 1.00
CA ILE A 103 10.08 -14.92 1.44
C ILE A 103 10.24 -14.61 2.93
N ARG A 104 10.35 -13.33 3.27
CA ARG A 104 10.32 -12.92 4.69
C ARG A 104 8.88 -12.90 5.20
N PRO A 105 8.65 -13.11 6.52
CA PRO A 105 7.35 -12.84 7.11
C PRO A 105 6.96 -11.38 6.85
N HIS A 106 5.67 -11.14 6.65
CA HIS A 106 5.10 -9.80 6.42
C HIS A 106 5.25 -8.93 7.67
N PHE A 107 5.01 -9.53 8.83
CA PHE A 107 5.26 -8.92 10.13
C PHE A 107 5.47 -10.00 11.20
N THR A 108 5.98 -9.54 12.33
CA THR A 108 6.12 -10.32 13.55
C THR A 108 5.30 -9.68 14.66
N VAL A 109 4.59 -10.50 15.45
CA VAL A 109 4.03 -10.10 16.74
C VAL A 109 4.80 -10.80 17.86
N ASN A 110 5.12 -10.08 18.94
CA ASN A 110 5.81 -10.66 20.08
C ASN A 110 4.80 -11.00 21.19
N PHE A 111 5.02 -12.11 21.90
CA PHE A 111 4.28 -12.46 23.11
C PHE A 111 5.26 -12.85 24.23
N GLU A 112 4.75 -13.12 25.43
CA GLU A 112 5.53 -13.25 26.66
C GLU A 112 6.79 -14.12 26.53
N ASN A 113 6.67 -15.27 25.85
CA ASN A 113 7.74 -16.26 25.68
C ASN A 113 7.96 -16.64 24.21
N GLY A 114 7.69 -15.74 23.27
CA GLY A 114 7.98 -16.05 21.87
C GLY A 114 7.74 -14.96 20.87
N PHE A 115 7.98 -15.36 19.63
CA PHE A 115 7.80 -14.57 18.43
C PHE A 115 6.81 -15.26 17.52
N ASP A 116 5.99 -14.48 16.84
CA ASP A 116 4.94 -14.98 15.98
C ASP A 116 5.10 -14.36 14.59
N ASP A 117 5.59 -15.15 13.64
CA ASP A 117 5.91 -14.72 12.27
C ASP A 117 4.74 -15.00 11.32
N TYR A 118 4.25 -13.97 10.65
CA TYR A 118 3.07 -14.06 9.80
C TYR A 118 3.44 -14.00 8.31
N TYR A 119 3.06 -15.02 7.55
CA TYR A 119 3.24 -15.10 6.11
C TYR A 119 1.91 -14.97 5.39
N PHE A 120 1.87 -14.15 4.34
CA PHE A 120 0.66 -13.95 3.56
C PHE A 120 0.95 -14.41 2.14
N ILE A 121 0.06 -15.24 1.59
CA ILE A 121 0.17 -15.74 0.23
C ILE A 121 -1.17 -15.60 -0.48
N THR A 122 -1.13 -15.48 -1.81
CA THR A 122 -2.34 -15.50 -2.65
C THR A 122 -2.31 -16.74 -3.54
N LYS A 123 -3.29 -17.63 -3.39
CA LYS A 123 -3.43 -18.87 -4.16
C LYS A 123 -4.91 -19.26 -4.25
N ASP A 124 -5.40 -19.46 -5.46
CA ASP A 124 -6.73 -20.05 -5.65
C ASP A 124 -6.63 -21.57 -5.42
N ILE A 125 -7.35 -22.05 -4.42
CA ILE A 125 -7.42 -23.47 -4.06
C ILE A 125 -8.88 -23.88 -3.92
N SER A 126 -9.21 -25.10 -4.34
CA SER A 126 -10.48 -25.74 -4.00
C SER A 126 -10.35 -26.31 -2.59
N ILE A 127 -11.35 -26.08 -1.74
CA ILE A 127 -11.35 -26.63 -0.38
C ILE A 127 -11.40 -28.16 -0.40
N GLU A 128 -12.03 -28.72 -1.42
CA GLU A 128 -12.19 -30.15 -1.64
C GLU A 128 -10.87 -30.87 -1.96
N ASP A 129 -9.86 -30.13 -2.42
CA ASP A 129 -8.53 -30.65 -2.71
C ASP A 129 -7.61 -30.66 -1.47
N LEU A 130 -8.05 -30.04 -0.36
CA LEU A 130 -7.28 -30.01 0.88
C LEU A 130 -7.42 -31.32 1.66
N THR A 131 -6.31 -31.78 2.22
CA THR A 131 -6.28 -32.95 3.09
C THR A 131 -6.10 -32.48 4.53
N LEU A 132 -7.22 -32.38 5.25
CA LEU A 132 -7.21 -31.88 6.63
C LEU A 132 -6.67 -32.94 7.60
N GLN A 133 -5.70 -32.57 8.43
CA GLN A 133 -5.22 -33.43 9.50
C GLN A 133 -6.26 -33.52 10.61
N PRO A 134 -6.84 -34.71 10.88
CA PRO A 134 -7.95 -34.86 11.81
C PRO A 134 -7.55 -34.60 13.27
N GLU A 135 -6.27 -34.62 13.61
CA GLU A 135 -5.76 -34.26 14.94
C GLU A 135 -5.69 -32.74 15.18
N GLU A 136 -5.68 -31.93 14.12
CA GLU A 136 -5.47 -30.48 14.19
C GLU A 136 -6.70 -29.69 13.73
N VAL A 137 -7.22 -30.04 12.55
CA VAL A 137 -8.20 -29.24 11.81
C VAL A 137 -9.53 -29.97 11.67
N ARG A 138 -10.60 -29.28 12.06
CA ARG A 138 -11.97 -29.78 11.98
C ARG A 138 -12.65 -29.45 10.66
N ALA A 139 -12.43 -28.24 10.18
CA ALA A 139 -13.04 -27.71 8.96
C ALA A 139 -12.23 -26.52 8.45
N VAL A 140 -12.40 -26.17 7.18
CA VAL A 140 -11.87 -24.93 6.59
C VAL A 140 -12.96 -24.22 5.80
N LYS A 141 -12.85 -22.90 5.64
CA LYS A 141 -13.70 -22.14 4.73
C LYS A 141 -13.04 -20.84 4.29
N TRP A 142 -13.51 -20.30 3.17
CA TRP A 142 -13.22 -18.94 2.75
C TRP A 142 -14.13 -17.95 3.49
N VAL A 143 -13.58 -16.81 3.88
CA VAL A 143 -14.33 -15.68 4.43
C VAL A 143 -13.82 -14.34 3.89
N ASN A 144 -14.72 -13.39 3.64
CA ASN A 144 -14.33 -12.01 3.37
C ASN A 144 -14.11 -11.21 4.67
N LYS A 145 -13.73 -9.93 4.54
CA LYS A 145 -13.42 -9.04 5.67
C LYS A 145 -14.63 -8.87 6.60
N GLU A 146 -15.81 -8.65 6.04
CA GLU A 146 -17.04 -8.44 6.80
C GLU A 146 -17.44 -9.68 7.61
N GLU A 147 -17.36 -10.86 6.99
CA GLU A 147 -17.64 -12.15 7.62
C GLU A 147 -16.65 -12.46 8.75
N LEU A 148 -15.35 -12.23 8.52
CA LEU A 148 -14.33 -12.45 9.53
C LEU A 148 -14.55 -11.57 10.76
N LEU A 149 -14.85 -10.28 10.56
CA LEU A 149 -15.15 -9.34 11.64
C LEU A 149 -16.45 -9.69 12.37
N ALA A 150 -17.46 -10.19 11.66
CA ALA A 150 -18.68 -10.70 12.27
C ALA A 150 -18.42 -11.95 13.14
N MET A 151 -17.53 -12.85 12.69
CA MET A 151 -17.11 -14.04 13.45
C MET A 151 -16.30 -13.68 14.71
N GLN A 152 -15.41 -12.70 14.62
CA GLN A 152 -14.71 -12.16 15.79
C GLN A 152 -15.70 -11.57 16.79
N LYS A 153 -16.65 -10.76 16.33
CA LYS A 153 -17.68 -10.15 17.18
C LYS A 153 -18.60 -11.17 17.84
N SER A 154 -18.91 -12.29 17.18
CA SER A 154 -19.72 -13.37 17.76
C SER A 154 -18.94 -14.32 18.67
N GLY A 155 -17.62 -14.15 18.78
CA GLY A 155 -16.76 -14.94 19.66
C GLY A 155 -16.44 -16.34 19.14
N VAL A 156 -16.67 -16.61 17.85
CA VAL A 156 -16.35 -17.91 17.22
C VAL A 156 -14.97 -17.92 16.55
N MET A 157 -14.31 -16.78 16.43
CA MET A 157 -12.94 -16.61 15.90
C MET A 157 -11.99 -16.22 17.04
N ILE A 158 -10.75 -16.71 17.00
CA ILE A 158 -9.70 -16.28 17.94
C ILE A 158 -9.52 -14.76 17.85
N PRO A 159 -9.45 -14.04 18.98
CA PRO A 159 -9.53 -12.59 18.99
C PRO A 159 -8.19 -11.91 18.67
N PHE A 160 -7.62 -12.15 17.49
CA PHE A 160 -6.44 -11.40 17.03
C PHE A 160 -6.78 -9.91 16.92
N TYR A 161 -5.99 -9.03 17.55
CA TYR A 161 -6.30 -7.60 17.61
C TYR A 161 -6.16 -6.87 16.26
N PHE A 162 -5.58 -7.54 15.26
CA PHE A 162 -5.25 -6.98 13.95
C PHE A 162 -6.08 -7.59 12.79
N LEU A 163 -7.13 -8.39 13.07
CA LEU A 163 -7.94 -9.04 12.01
C LEU A 163 -8.52 -8.06 10.99
N ASP A 164 -8.87 -6.83 11.40
CA ASP A 164 -9.37 -5.79 10.51
C ASP A 164 -8.31 -5.34 9.49
N LYS A 165 -7.02 -5.50 9.83
CA LYS A 165 -5.90 -4.98 9.04
C LYS A 165 -5.30 -6.01 8.08
N ILE A 166 -5.58 -7.30 8.26
CA ILE A 166 -4.94 -8.35 7.42
C ILE A 166 -5.26 -8.17 5.93
N PHE A 167 -6.47 -7.73 5.59
CA PHE A 167 -6.86 -7.47 4.20
C PHE A 167 -6.14 -6.26 3.59
N ASP A 168 -5.61 -5.37 4.43
CA ASP A 168 -4.92 -4.15 4.01
C ASP A 168 -3.41 -4.38 3.93
N ILE A 169 -2.85 -5.20 4.83
CA ILE A 169 -1.40 -5.48 4.90
C ILE A 169 -0.94 -6.63 3.99
N LYS A 170 -1.85 -7.44 3.43
CA LYS A 170 -1.48 -8.62 2.61
C LYS A 170 -0.64 -8.30 1.37
N ASN A 171 -0.72 -7.07 0.91
CA ASN A 171 -0.03 -6.55 -0.26
C ASN A 171 1.12 -5.59 0.12
N ALA A 172 1.39 -5.45 1.41
CA ALA A 172 2.36 -4.51 1.94
C ALA A 172 3.60 -5.26 2.43
N TYR A 173 4.76 -4.88 1.89
CA TYR A 173 6.04 -5.17 2.52
C TYR A 173 6.68 -3.87 3.01
N GLY A 174 6.93 -3.79 4.32
CA GLY A 174 7.41 -2.58 4.98
C GLY A 174 6.28 -1.68 5.48
N SER A 175 6.63 -0.49 5.97
CA SER A 175 5.68 0.47 6.56
C SER A 175 4.98 1.36 5.54
N ILE A 176 5.35 1.26 4.26
CA ILE A 176 4.84 2.09 3.17
C ILE A 176 4.32 1.14 2.11
N LEU A 177 3.06 1.31 1.68
CA LEU A 177 2.50 0.59 0.56
C LEU A 177 3.33 0.88 -0.69
N THR A 178 4.04 -0.13 -1.20
CA THR A 178 4.89 -0.03 -2.38
C THR A 178 4.18 -0.47 -3.66
N GLU A 179 3.03 -1.14 -3.54
CA GLU A 179 2.14 -1.40 -4.66
C GLU A 179 1.62 -0.06 -5.21
N ARG A 180 2.02 0.25 -6.44
CA ARG A 180 1.68 1.48 -7.12
C ARG A 180 0.25 1.38 -7.61
N GLU A 181 -0.71 1.68 -6.74
CA GLU A 181 -2.07 1.98 -7.21
C GLU A 181 -2.01 3.00 -8.36
N PRO A 182 -2.88 2.85 -9.37
CA PRO A 182 -2.86 3.70 -10.55
C PRO A 182 -3.04 5.17 -10.14
N ILE A 183 -2.28 6.06 -10.77
CA ILE A 183 -2.45 7.49 -10.55
C ILE A 183 -3.85 7.89 -11.01
N GLU A 184 -4.68 8.37 -10.09
CA GLU A 184 -6.02 8.90 -10.37
C GLU A 184 -5.90 10.37 -10.81
N ILE A 185 -6.65 10.77 -11.84
CA ILE A 185 -6.74 12.19 -12.27
C ILE A 185 -8.16 12.65 -12.00
N LYS A 186 -8.32 13.71 -11.21
CA LYS A 186 -9.65 14.27 -10.91
C LYS A 186 -9.60 15.75 -10.57
N TYR A 187 -10.78 16.36 -10.49
CA TYR A 187 -10.91 17.72 -9.99
C TYR A 187 -10.59 17.79 -8.51
N ALA A 188 -9.75 18.75 -8.12
CA ALA A 188 -9.44 18.98 -6.73
C ALA A 188 -10.66 19.51 -5.97
N THR A 189 -10.74 19.13 -4.71
CA THR A 189 -11.73 19.56 -3.71
C THR A 189 -10.98 20.16 -2.52
N GLU A 190 -11.69 20.75 -1.55
CA GLU A 190 -11.05 21.35 -0.36
C GLU A 190 -10.22 20.32 0.43
N GLU A 191 -10.61 19.03 0.42
CA GLU A 191 -9.86 17.93 1.05
C GLU A 191 -8.45 17.75 0.48
N HIS A 192 -8.23 18.15 -0.77
CA HIS A 192 -6.94 18.02 -1.44
C HIS A 192 -6.03 19.23 -1.21
N LEU A 193 -6.54 20.32 -0.63
CA LEU A 193 -5.83 21.60 -0.60
C LEU A 193 -4.50 21.53 0.15
N ASP A 194 -4.45 20.90 1.32
CA ASP A 194 -3.21 20.84 2.09
C ASP A 194 -2.17 19.94 1.40
N SER A 195 -2.58 18.80 0.83
CA SER A 195 -1.67 17.98 0.02
C SER A 195 -1.22 18.68 -1.27
N TRP A 196 -2.08 19.50 -1.88
CA TRP A 196 -1.73 20.35 -3.02
C TRP A 196 -0.65 21.36 -2.62
N MET A 197 -0.83 22.05 -1.49
CA MET A 197 0.15 23.03 -1.00
C MET A 197 1.48 22.38 -0.62
N ASN A 198 1.49 21.16 -0.07
CA ASN A 198 2.73 20.41 0.16
C ASN A 198 3.50 20.16 -1.15
N LEU A 199 2.80 19.80 -2.23
CA LEU A 199 3.44 19.67 -3.54
C LEU A 199 3.99 21.01 -4.03
N VAL A 200 3.23 22.09 -3.86
CA VAL A 200 3.66 23.45 -4.23
C VAL A 200 4.93 23.84 -3.50
N GLU A 201 5.03 23.59 -2.19
CA GLU A 201 6.24 23.86 -1.41
C GLU A 201 7.47 23.12 -1.93
N ILE A 202 7.31 21.86 -2.35
CA ILE A 202 8.40 21.05 -2.93
C ILE A 202 8.91 21.68 -4.23
N VAL A 203 8.02 22.24 -5.05
CA VAL A 203 8.36 22.77 -6.37
C VAL A 203 8.50 24.29 -6.41
N ARG A 204 8.25 25.01 -5.31
CA ARG A 204 8.08 26.48 -5.28
C ARG A 204 9.23 27.25 -5.93
N TRP A 205 10.46 26.75 -5.81
CA TRP A 205 11.66 27.39 -6.36
C TRP A 205 11.72 27.38 -7.90
N ASN A 206 10.89 26.56 -8.54
CA ASN A 206 10.73 26.48 -9.99
C ASN A 206 9.62 27.42 -10.51
N PHE A 207 8.91 28.14 -9.65
CA PHE A 207 7.81 29.02 -10.05
C PHE A 207 8.02 30.43 -9.52
N PRO A 208 8.09 31.44 -10.40
CA PRO A 208 8.07 32.84 -9.98
C PRO A 208 6.79 33.16 -9.20
N GLY A 209 6.89 33.96 -8.15
CA GLY A 209 5.73 34.40 -7.37
C GLY A 209 5.30 33.43 -6.28
N LEU A 210 6.18 32.52 -5.84
CA LEU A 210 5.97 31.61 -4.70
C LEU A 210 7.15 31.65 -3.70
N GLU A 211 7.94 32.71 -3.69
CA GLU A 211 9.20 32.80 -2.95
C GLU A 211 9.02 33.08 -1.46
N THR A 212 7.90 33.67 -1.06
CA THR A 212 7.61 34.05 0.32
C THR A 212 6.36 33.34 0.85
N GLU A 213 6.17 33.35 2.17
CA GLU A 213 4.98 32.75 2.80
C GLU A 213 3.68 33.50 2.44
N GLU A 214 3.77 34.82 2.30
CA GLU A 214 2.65 35.67 1.87
C GLU A 214 2.18 35.27 0.46
N LEU A 215 3.13 35.09 -0.47
CA LEU A 215 2.84 34.65 -1.84
C LEU A 215 2.27 33.23 -1.90
N LEU A 216 2.72 32.33 -1.02
CA LEU A 216 2.13 30.99 -0.90
C LEU A 216 0.67 31.05 -0.43
N GLU A 217 0.35 31.92 0.53
CA GLU A 217 -1.03 32.07 1.00
C GLU A 217 -1.93 32.72 -0.07
N GLU A 218 -1.40 33.67 -0.85
CA GLU A 218 -2.10 34.21 -2.03
C GLU A 218 -2.37 33.13 -3.08
N TYR A 219 -1.39 32.27 -3.35
CA TYR A 219 -1.54 31.12 -4.24
C TYR A 219 -2.58 30.13 -3.68
N LYS A 220 -2.54 29.80 -2.38
CA LYS A 220 -3.53 28.93 -1.71
C LYS A 220 -4.95 29.47 -1.91
N ASN A 221 -5.14 30.78 -1.78
CA ASN A 221 -6.42 31.43 -2.05
C ASN A 221 -6.83 31.36 -3.52
N THR A 222 -5.88 31.43 -4.44
CA THR A 222 -6.12 31.21 -5.88
C THR A 222 -6.54 29.77 -6.17
N VAL A 223 -5.91 28.77 -5.56
CA VAL A 223 -6.30 27.35 -5.68
C VAL A 223 -7.73 27.16 -5.18
N ARG A 224 -8.10 27.69 -4.01
CA ARG A 224 -9.48 27.63 -3.48
C ARG A 224 -10.51 28.21 -4.45
N LYS A 225 -10.20 29.35 -5.09
CA LYS A 225 -11.07 29.95 -6.12
C LYS A 225 -11.21 29.03 -7.33
N ASN A 226 -10.12 28.40 -7.78
CA ASN A 226 -10.14 27.48 -8.92
C ASN A 226 -10.87 26.16 -8.59
N ILE A 227 -10.77 25.65 -7.36
CA ILE A 227 -11.57 24.50 -6.87
C ILE A 227 -13.06 24.82 -7.01
N LYS A 228 -13.50 25.97 -6.49
CA LYS A 228 -14.92 26.40 -6.57
C LYS A 228 -15.41 26.56 -8.01
N ARG A 229 -14.53 26.97 -8.93
CA ARG A 229 -14.82 27.13 -10.36
C ARG A 229 -14.66 25.84 -11.17
N ARG A 230 -14.30 24.73 -10.52
CA ARG A 230 -14.01 23.44 -11.17
C ARG A 230 -12.94 23.59 -12.28
N SER A 231 -11.85 24.25 -11.90
CA SER A 231 -10.72 24.63 -12.77
C SER A 231 -9.35 24.28 -12.17
N ALA A 232 -9.36 23.41 -11.15
CA ALA A 232 -8.19 22.82 -10.51
C ALA A 232 -8.26 21.30 -10.65
N ILE A 233 -7.24 20.68 -11.23
CA ILE A 233 -7.12 19.23 -11.44
C ILE A 233 -5.91 18.75 -10.66
N CYS A 234 -6.04 17.63 -9.96
CA CYS A 234 -4.93 16.96 -9.29
C CYS A 234 -4.75 15.53 -9.80
N ALA A 235 -3.50 15.06 -9.71
CA ALA A 235 -3.12 13.68 -9.86
C ALA A 235 -2.84 13.10 -8.48
N LEU A 236 -3.43 11.96 -8.16
CA LEU A 236 -3.33 11.33 -6.85
C LEU A 236 -2.62 9.99 -6.90
N GLN A 237 -1.70 9.79 -5.97
CA GLN A 237 -1.27 8.46 -5.53
C GLN A 237 -1.86 8.24 -4.15
N HIS A 238 -2.85 7.35 -4.04
CA HIS A 238 -3.71 7.22 -2.86
C HIS A 238 -4.38 8.56 -2.50
N HIS A 239 -4.06 9.13 -1.33
CA HIS A 239 -4.58 10.42 -0.86
C HIS A 239 -3.61 11.58 -1.10
N GLN A 240 -2.43 11.31 -1.64
CA GLN A 240 -1.40 12.31 -1.86
C GLN A 240 -1.51 12.92 -3.26
N VAL A 241 -1.56 14.25 -3.32
CA VAL A 241 -1.43 15.04 -4.54
C VAL A 241 0.02 14.99 -5.03
N VAL A 242 0.23 14.36 -6.19
CA VAL A 242 1.55 14.17 -6.82
C VAL A 242 1.68 14.89 -8.17
N GLY A 243 0.59 15.50 -8.64
CA GLY A 243 0.58 16.42 -9.76
C GLY A 243 -0.59 17.38 -9.66
N ILE A 244 -0.43 18.59 -10.18
CA ILE A 244 -1.42 19.67 -10.10
C ILE A 244 -1.51 20.41 -11.42
N LEU A 245 -2.71 20.87 -11.76
CA LEU A 245 -2.96 21.76 -12.89
C LEU A 245 -4.06 22.77 -12.55
N LEU A 246 -3.79 24.05 -12.78
CA LEU A 246 -4.80 25.12 -12.80
C LEU A 246 -5.01 25.60 -14.25
N PHE A 247 -6.25 25.90 -14.60
CA PHE A 247 -6.59 26.43 -15.92
C PHE A 247 -7.70 27.48 -15.85
N SER A 248 -7.87 28.25 -16.92
CA SER A 248 -8.94 29.23 -17.08
C SER A 248 -9.73 28.93 -18.34
N THR A 249 -11.00 28.61 -18.17
CA THR A 249 -11.95 28.46 -19.29
C THR A 249 -12.24 29.79 -19.97
N ASN A 250 -12.23 30.90 -19.22
CA ASN A 250 -12.48 32.25 -19.76
C ASN A 250 -11.34 32.72 -20.67
N HIS A 251 -10.10 32.41 -20.30
CA HIS A 251 -8.91 32.80 -21.08
C HIS A 251 -8.40 31.69 -22.00
N ASN A 252 -9.07 30.52 -22.00
CA ASN A 252 -8.64 29.33 -22.73
C ASN A 252 -7.17 28.96 -22.45
N MET A 253 -6.78 28.97 -21.17
CA MET A 253 -5.38 29.05 -20.76
C MET A 253 -5.02 28.02 -19.69
N LEU A 254 -3.86 27.38 -19.82
CA LEU A 254 -3.19 26.66 -18.74
C LEU A 254 -2.45 27.68 -17.86
N SER A 255 -2.79 27.72 -16.57
CA SER A 255 -2.26 28.73 -15.63
C SER A 255 -1.16 28.19 -14.71
N CYS A 256 -1.19 26.91 -14.36
CA CYS A 256 -0.15 26.29 -13.55
C CYS A 256 -0.12 24.80 -13.84
N LEU A 257 1.07 24.19 -13.90
CA LEU A 257 1.25 22.75 -14.01
C LEU A 257 2.51 22.35 -13.25
N ALA A 258 2.39 21.40 -12.33
CA ALA A 258 3.54 20.81 -11.65
C ALA A 258 3.33 19.32 -11.39
N VAL A 259 4.42 18.56 -11.40
CA VAL A 259 4.44 17.14 -11.01
C VAL A 259 5.59 16.94 -10.03
N HIS A 260 5.33 16.18 -8.96
CA HIS A 260 6.32 15.85 -7.95
C HIS A 260 7.57 15.23 -8.59
N PRO A 261 8.80 15.62 -8.21
CA PRO A 261 10.04 15.12 -8.82
C PRO A 261 10.10 13.59 -8.97
N ASP A 262 9.80 12.84 -7.90
CA ASP A 262 9.81 11.37 -7.90
C ASP A 262 8.74 10.70 -8.79
N TYR A 263 7.78 11.50 -9.29
CA TYR A 263 6.65 11.06 -10.11
C TYR A 263 6.75 11.56 -11.56
N ARG A 264 7.80 12.32 -11.90
CA ARG A 264 8.08 12.74 -13.28
C ARG A 264 8.37 11.52 -14.16
N ARG A 265 8.25 11.69 -15.47
CA ARG A 265 8.43 10.64 -16.50
C ARG A 265 7.47 9.45 -16.38
N ARG A 266 6.31 9.65 -15.73
CA ARG A 266 5.21 8.66 -15.63
C ARG A 266 3.93 9.06 -16.39
N GLY A 267 4.03 10.04 -17.30
CA GLY A 267 2.90 10.52 -18.11
C GLY A 267 1.83 11.35 -17.37
N ILE A 268 2.07 11.72 -16.10
CA ILE A 268 1.10 12.47 -15.27
C ILE A 268 0.77 13.83 -15.87
N ALA A 269 1.79 14.62 -16.25
CA ALA A 269 1.60 15.95 -16.85
C ALA A 269 0.75 15.88 -18.13
N THR A 270 1.04 14.91 -19.01
CA THR A 270 0.27 14.67 -20.23
C THR A 270 -1.20 14.39 -19.91
N ARG A 271 -1.49 13.53 -18.93
CA ARG A 271 -2.87 13.20 -18.53
C ARG A 271 -3.61 14.40 -17.93
N LEU A 272 -2.95 15.20 -17.11
CA LEU A 272 -3.52 16.45 -16.57
C LEU A 272 -3.89 17.42 -17.70
N VAL A 273 -3.00 17.62 -18.67
CA VAL A 273 -3.24 18.53 -19.81
C VAL A 273 -4.34 18.01 -20.72
N ILE A 274 -4.42 16.70 -20.98
CA ILE A 274 -5.52 16.10 -21.75
C ILE A 274 -6.86 16.35 -21.05
N GLU A 275 -6.93 16.11 -19.73
CA GLU A 275 -8.14 16.37 -18.95
C GLU A 275 -8.55 17.85 -19.00
N MET A 276 -7.60 18.77 -18.88
CA MET A 276 -7.83 20.20 -19.06
C MET A 276 -8.41 20.52 -20.45
N MET A 277 -7.80 20.01 -21.52
CA MET A 277 -8.19 20.29 -22.90
C MET A 277 -9.63 19.84 -23.21
N CYS A 278 -10.11 18.77 -22.58
CA CYS A 278 -11.51 18.33 -22.69
C CYS A 278 -12.52 19.38 -22.19
N ASN A 279 -12.08 20.35 -21.38
CA ASN A 279 -12.91 21.37 -20.74
C ASN A 279 -12.68 22.79 -21.28
N LEU A 280 -11.76 22.95 -22.23
CA LEU A 280 -11.47 24.23 -22.89
C LEU A 280 -12.27 24.38 -24.19
N ASN A 281 -12.40 25.63 -24.67
CA ASN A 281 -13.06 25.91 -25.94
C ASN A 281 -12.16 25.46 -27.09
N LYS A 282 -12.62 24.46 -27.84
CA LYS A 282 -11.88 23.84 -28.96
C LYS A 282 -11.77 24.75 -30.19
N GLU A 283 -12.59 25.79 -30.30
CA GLU A 283 -12.57 26.75 -31.41
C GLU A 283 -11.58 27.90 -31.17
N LYS A 284 -11.04 28.01 -29.96
CA LYS A 284 -10.07 29.04 -29.59
C LYS A 284 -8.69 28.44 -29.40
N GLU A 285 -7.66 29.24 -29.66
CA GLU A 285 -6.29 28.87 -29.31
C GLU A 285 -6.17 28.61 -27.80
N ILE A 286 -5.46 27.55 -27.44
CA ILE A 286 -5.13 27.27 -26.04
C ILE A 286 -3.79 27.91 -25.74
N VAL A 287 -3.72 28.65 -24.65
CA VAL A 287 -2.55 29.44 -24.29
C VAL A 287 -1.88 28.86 -23.04
N VAL A 288 -0.55 28.92 -22.98
CA VAL A 288 0.21 28.76 -21.75
C VAL A 288 1.33 29.78 -21.72
N GLU A 289 1.59 30.37 -20.57
CA GLU A 289 2.76 31.24 -20.37
C GLU A 289 3.83 30.41 -19.67
N THR A 290 5.03 30.36 -20.26
CA THR A 290 6.14 29.57 -19.75
C THR A 290 7.45 30.35 -19.88
N PHE A 291 8.53 29.77 -19.36
CA PHE A 291 9.86 30.37 -19.36
C PHE A 291 10.39 30.63 -20.78
N ARG A 292 11.24 31.65 -20.91
CA ARG A 292 11.98 31.94 -22.15
C ARG A 292 13.06 30.86 -22.39
N GLU A 293 13.55 30.78 -23.62
CA GLU A 293 14.58 29.80 -24.02
C GLU A 293 15.86 29.89 -23.19
N GLU A 294 16.23 31.11 -22.78
CA GLU A 294 17.44 31.43 -22.02
C GLU A 294 17.36 30.99 -20.54
N ASP A 295 16.19 30.57 -20.06
CA ASP A 295 15.96 30.29 -18.64
C ASP A 295 16.07 28.79 -18.36
N GLU A 296 17.08 28.42 -17.57
CA GLU A 296 17.37 27.03 -17.20
C GLU A 296 16.20 26.34 -16.47
N LYS A 297 15.34 27.09 -15.76
CA LYS A 297 14.15 26.52 -15.12
C LYS A 297 13.10 26.06 -16.15
N GLY A 298 13.21 26.58 -17.37
CA GLY A 298 12.26 26.41 -18.45
C GLY A 298 12.46 25.19 -19.33
N GLU A 299 13.64 24.57 -19.33
CA GLU A 299 14.01 23.56 -20.34
C GLU A 299 13.00 22.40 -20.38
N GLU A 300 12.71 21.80 -19.21
CA GLU A 300 11.74 20.69 -19.12
C GLU A 300 10.31 21.11 -19.52
N ALA A 301 9.88 22.31 -19.09
CA ALA A 301 8.53 22.80 -19.35
C ALA A 301 8.31 23.14 -20.83
N ARG A 302 9.26 23.82 -21.45
CA ARG A 302 9.24 24.18 -22.87
C ARG A 302 9.20 22.94 -23.75
N ALA A 303 10.09 21.99 -23.52
CA ALA A 303 10.14 20.72 -24.26
C ALA A 303 8.82 19.95 -24.12
N PHE A 304 8.23 19.93 -22.93
CA PHE A 304 6.93 19.31 -22.69
C PHE A 304 5.80 20.00 -23.49
N TYR A 305 5.71 21.33 -23.48
CA TYR A 305 4.66 22.04 -24.22
C TYR A 305 4.81 21.88 -25.73
N GLN A 306 6.03 21.92 -26.26
CA GLN A 306 6.30 21.64 -27.68
C GLN A 306 5.87 20.20 -28.06
N HIS A 307 6.18 19.21 -27.22
CA HIS A 307 5.73 17.83 -27.42
C HIS A 307 4.20 17.70 -27.43
N MET A 308 3.51 18.49 -26.60
CA MET A 308 2.04 18.58 -26.59
C MET A 308 1.47 19.37 -27.77
N GLY A 309 2.32 19.85 -28.68
CA GLY A 309 1.97 20.58 -29.89
C GLY A 309 1.57 22.04 -29.64
N PHE A 310 2.10 22.66 -28.59
CA PHE A 310 2.13 24.11 -28.46
C PHE A 310 3.32 24.67 -29.24
N VAL A 311 3.13 25.82 -29.86
CA VAL A 311 4.17 26.56 -30.59
C VAL A 311 4.51 27.85 -29.87
N GLU A 312 5.75 28.28 -30.01
CA GLU A 312 6.25 29.52 -29.46
C GLU A 312 5.54 30.74 -30.07
N GLY A 313 5.16 31.68 -29.22
CA GLY A 313 4.52 32.94 -29.57
C GLY A 313 5.27 34.14 -28.98
N GLU A 314 4.51 35.17 -28.64
CA GLU A 314 5.05 36.45 -28.17
C GLU A 314 5.77 36.36 -26.82
N LEU A 315 6.83 37.17 -26.66
CA LEU A 315 7.47 37.38 -25.36
C LEU A 315 6.54 38.20 -24.46
N CYS A 316 6.43 37.79 -23.19
CA CYS A 316 5.62 38.46 -22.19
C CYS A 316 6.38 38.60 -20.86
N GLN A 317 5.71 39.16 -19.86
CA GLN A 317 6.24 39.33 -18.51
C GLN A 317 5.10 39.24 -17.50
N GLU A 318 5.29 38.45 -16.44
CA GLU A 318 4.34 38.33 -15.33
C GLU A 318 5.11 38.51 -14.02
N MET A 319 4.61 39.36 -13.10
CA MET A 319 5.26 39.65 -11.81
C MET A 319 6.74 40.04 -11.96
N ASN A 320 7.06 40.85 -12.97
CA ASN A 320 8.41 41.21 -13.40
C ASN A 320 9.31 40.07 -13.90
N TYR A 321 8.80 38.84 -14.01
CA TYR A 321 9.53 37.70 -14.52
C TYR A 321 9.40 37.55 -16.05
N PRO A 322 10.51 37.39 -16.80
CA PRO A 322 10.48 37.28 -18.25
C PRO A 322 9.89 35.93 -18.69
N LEU A 323 8.77 35.96 -19.41
CA LEU A 323 8.08 34.77 -19.90
C LEU A 323 7.94 34.82 -21.43
N GLN A 324 7.45 33.72 -21.99
CA GLN A 324 7.04 33.57 -23.38
C GLN A 324 5.71 32.84 -23.44
N ARG A 325 4.81 33.35 -24.27
CA ARG A 325 3.53 32.73 -24.52
C ARG A 325 3.66 31.63 -25.55
N PHE A 326 3.11 30.47 -25.23
CA PHE A 326 2.99 29.32 -26.12
C PHE A 326 1.52 29.12 -26.47
N LYS A 327 1.26 28.78 -27.73
CA LYS A 327 -0.09 28.68 -28.30
C LYS A 327 -0.30 27.33 -28.95
N LYS A 328 -1.46 26.72 -28.74
CA LYS A 328 -1.92 25.55 -29.48
C LYS A 328 -3.14 25.94 -30.29
N LEU A 329 -3.03 25.87 -31.61
CA LEU A 329 -4.13 26.20 -32.52
C LEU A 329 -5.26 25.17 -32.40
N PRO A 330 -6.52 25.57 -32.66
CA PRO A 330 -7.62 24.65 -32.87
C PRO A 330 -7.26 23.56 -33.88
N ASN A 331 -7.64 22.32 -33.59
CA ASN A 331 -7.51 21.20 -34.54
C ASN A 331 -8.57 21.28 -35.64
#